data_AF-A0A934ZN35-F1
#
_entry.id   AF-A0A934ZN35-F1
#
_cell.length_a   1.000
_cell.length_b   1.000
_cell.length_c   1.000
_cell.angle_alpha   90.00
_cell.angle_beta   90.00
_cell.angle_gamma   90.00
#
_symmetry.space_group_name_H-M   'P 1'
#
loop_
_entity.id
_entity.type
_entity.pdbx_description
1 polymer ?
#
loop_
_entity_poly.entity_id
_entity_poly.type
_entity_poly.pdbx_seq_one_letter_code
_entity_poly.pdbx_strand_id
1 'polypeptide(L)'
;MEVWLVNGNVAQEDANIVSYSAGAMARNATLRQREYQYEALTRSDQTGANGDPSMLTRAADEDAQASLQHVVLTYSPVGGRRLFVNGRDTGDVDAQGGGSLRDWDDTFALVLGNETSNNRQWTGIMRLAAVHSRALTPEQILQNFEAGVGERYFLLFNVSHLVDVPQAYLMFEASQLDSYGYLFEKPTFISLDGSAQVPNIPLAGIRLGVNGVEAKSGQAYVPLNVTVDASNYVAGAGQKFTDHGTVVPVEKGAESDLFFLSFEQIGSHSHARTEGPPVVADPVPDALIPAESDIGLRTFDELNMSLSNITGVPVTNPAVMGTYQLVKQALPTTEKLGTFGPAQQTGVAQLAIQYCNQMVQDDTRRDNFFGAINLGTPASSFFAGPGRNQVINALLAKGSGTGLATQPNNEIATELNALIDRLTAGAAGSQAGRTAVVITASCATVLGSAATLVQ
;
A
#
# COMPACT_ATOMS: atom_id res chain seq x y z
N MET A 1 17.89 9.53 12.11
CA MET A 1 17.41 8.36 11.35
C MET A 1 16.52 8.87 10.25
N GLU A 2 16.70 8.37 9.04
CA GLU A 2 15.93 8.76 7.85
C GLU A 2 15.45 7.47 7.17
N VAL A 3 14.17 7.42 6.82
CA VAL A 3 13.56 6.25 6.20
C VAL A 3 12.61 6.66 5.10
N TRP A 4 12.58 5.86 4.02
CA TRP A 4 11.49 5.88 3.06
C TRP A 4 10.71 4.59 3.20
N LEU A 5 9.43 4.70 3.49
CA LEU A 5 8.60 3.57 3.84
C LEU A 5 7.17 3.68 3.33
N VAL A 6 6.49 2.55 3.26
CA VAL A 6 5.04 2.43 3.12
C VAL A 6 4.58 1.62 4.32
N ASN A 7 3.79 2.21 5.22
CA ASN A 7 3.21 1.43 6.31
C ASN A 7 2.21 0.42 5.73
N GLY A 8 2.20 -0.81 6.24
CA GLY A 8 1.26 -1.84 5.77
C GLY A 8 -0.19 -1.48 6.05
N ASN A 9 -0.44 -0.73 7.12
CA ASN A 9 -1.72 -0.12 7.49
C ASN A 9 -1.49 1.00 8.53
N VAL A 10 -2.54 1.69 8.94
CA VAL A 10 -2.51 2.80 9.93
C VAL A 10 -3.02 2.40 11.33
N ALA A 11 -3.04 1.10 11.63
CA ALA A 11 -3.57 0.54 12.89
C ALA A 11 -2.52 -0.25 13.68
N GLN A 12 -1.24 -0.17 13.30
CA GLN A 12 -0.17 -0.92 13.97
C GLN A 12 0.21 -0.24 15.29
N GLU A 13 0.20 -0.99 16.39
CA GLU A 13 0.68 -0.52 17.69
C GLU A 13 1.97 -1.21 18.09
N ASP A 14 2.82 -0.51 18.86
CA ASP A 14 4.11 -1.03 19.33
C ASP A 14 4.97 -1.58 18.17
N ALA A 15 4.89 -0.96 16.98
CA ALA A 15 5.47 -1.47 15.75
C ALA A 15 6.77 -0.73 15.38
N ASN A 16 7.92 -1.34 15.69
CA ASN A 16 9.22 -0.71 15.50
C ASN A 16 9.65 -0.71 14.03
N ILE A 17 9.81 0.48 13.45
CA ILE A 17 10.25 0.67 12.06
C ILE A 17 11.77 0.51 11.99
N VAL A 18 12.49 1.26 12.82
CA VAL A 18 13.95 1.16 13.00
C VAL A 18 14.26 1.28 14.48
N SER A 19 15.04 0.34 15.02
CA SER A 19 15.42 0.33 16.43
C SER A 19 16.91 0.08 16.60
N TYR A 20 17.54 0.81 17.52
CA TYR A 20 18.91 0.58 17.98
C TYR A 20 18.88 0.27 19.47
N SER A 21 18.94 -1.01 19.81
CA SER A 21 18.44 -1.51 21.10
C SER A 21 19.02 -2.86 21.51
N ALA A 22 18.86 -3.19 22.80
CA ALA A 22 19.08 -4.53 23.33
C ALA A 22 17.75 -5.30 23.54
N GLY A 23 16.60 -4.62 23.46
CA GLY A 23 15.27 -5.21 23.48
C GLY A 23 14.19 -4.23 23.93
N ALA A 24 13.00 -4.76 24.24
CA ALA A 24 11.83 -3.93 24.58
C ALA A 24 11.99 -2.99 25.80
N MET A 25 13.02 -3.18 26.62
CA MET A 25 13.24 -2.45 27.88
C MET A 25 14.56 -1.65 27.93
N ALA A 26 15.39 -1.72 26.89
CA ALA A 26 16.62 -0.93 26.80
C ALA A 26 16.94 -0.61 25.34
N ARG A 27 17.04 0.69 25.02
CA ARG A 27 17.30 1.19 23.67
C ARG A 27 18.08 2.49 23.69
N ASN A 28 18.81 2.74 22.62
CA ASN A 28 19.42 4.04 22.36
C ASN A 28 18.47 4.93 21.55
N ALA A 29 17.85 4.39 20.50
CA ALA A 29 16.87 5.10 19.70
C ALA A 29 15.92 4.15 18.98
N THR A 30 14.65 4.52 18.86
CA THR A 30 13.65 3.81 18.06
C THR A 30 12.73 4.81 17.38
N LEU A 31 12.52 4.63 16.07
CA LEU A 31 11.39 5.17 15.33
C LEU A 31 10.36 4.04 15.19
N ARG A 32 9.14 4.27 15.65
CA ARG A 32 8.04 3.30 15.58
C ARG A 32 6.75 3.93 15.11
N GLN A 33 5.85 3.09 14.64
CA GLN A 33 4.47 3.46 14.35
C GLN A 33 3.61 3.17 15.58
N ARG A 34 2.68 4.09 15.86
CA ARG A 34 1.58 3.88 16.79
C ARG A 34 0.29 4.37 16.12
N GLU A 35 -0.50 3.43 15.61
CA GLU A 35 -1.65 3.69 14.77
C GLU A 35 -1.30 4.65 13.63
N TYR A 36 -1.99 5.79 13.54
CA TYR A 36 -1.80 6.86 12.55
C TYR A 36 -0.76 7.91 13.01
N GLN A 37 0.03 7.62 14.06
CA GLN A 37 1.08 8.50 14.58
C GLN A 37 2.46 7.89 14.37
N TYR A 38 3.47 8.76 14.29
CA TYR A 38 4.87 8.35 14.46
C TYR A 38 5.33 8.61 15.89
N GLU A 39 6.16 7.71 16.40
CA GLU A 39 6.68 7.78 17.76
C GLU A 39 8.19 7.58 17.79
N ALA A 40 8.85 8.45 18.56
CA ALA A 40 10.29 8.52 18.71
C ALA A 40 10.70 8.31 20.17
N LEU A 41 11.48 7.28 20.40
CA LEU A 41 12.14 7.01 21.68
C LEU A 41 13.64 7.24 21.50
N THR A 42 14.24 8.07 22.35
CA THR A 42 15.68 8.34 22.29
C THR A 42 16.21 8.42 23.71
N ARG A 43 17.18 7.57 24.06
CA ARG A 43 17.87 7.60 25.35
C ARG A 43 18.77 8.82 25.43
N SER A 44 18.66 9.56 26.52
CA SER A 44 19.51 10.71 26.86
C SER A 44 19.57 10.85 28.38
N ASP A 45 20.30 11.83 28.89
CA ASP A 45 20.24 12.21 30.31
C ASP A 45 18.91 12.86 30.75
N GLN A 46 18.00 13.14 29.81
CA GLN A 46 16.62 13.60 30.08
C GLN A 46 15.58 12.48 29.99
N THR A 47 15.95 11.30 29.47
CA THR A 47 15.04 10.16 29.32
C THR A 47 15.58 8.92 30.03
N GLY A 48 14.75 7.90 30.22
CA GLY A 48 15.15 6.63 30.83
C GLY A 48 16.07 5.79 29.93
N ALA A 49 16.60 4.70 30.46
CA ALA A 49 17.44 3.73 29.73
C ALA A 49 16.74 3.10 28.50
N ASN A 50 15.42 3.26 28.41
CA ASN A 50 14.58 2.80 27.32
C ASN A 50 14.09 3.95 26.41
N GLY A 51 14.61 5.17 26.58
CA GLY A 51 14.21 6.35 25.79
C GLY A 51 12.81 6.90 26.14
N ASP A 52 12.19 6.43 27.21
CA ASP A 52 10.93 6.92 27.76
C ASP A 52 11.15 8.20 28.60
N PRO A 53 10.23 9.19 28.62
CA PRO A 53 9.01 9.26 27.82
C PRO A 53 9.28 9.45 26.32
N SER A 54 8.45 8.86 25.47
CA SER A 54 8.51 9.02 24.01
C SER A 54 8.02 10.40 23.55
N MET A 55 8.41 10.79 22.34
CA MET A 55 7.78 11.87 21.57
C MET A 55 6.84 11.24 20.57
N LEU A 56 5.58 11.66 20.53
CA LEU A 56 4.60 11.25 19.52
C LEU A 56 4.20 12.45 18.67
N THR A 57 3.89 12.20 17.41
CA THR A 57 3.20 13.21 16.61
C THR A 57 1.76 13.39 17.07
N ARG A 58 1.08 14.48 16.71
CA ARG A 58 -0.33 14.68 17.10
C ARG A 58 -1.25 13.68 16.39
N ALA A 59 -2.13 13.08 17.18
CA ALA A 59 -3.17 12.18 16.68
C ALA A 59 -4.04 12.81 15.57
N ALA A 60 -4.42 14.08 15.72
CA ALA A 60 -5.29 14.76 14.76
C ALA A 60 -4.66 14.97 13.38
N ASP A 61 -3.33 14.86 13.26
CA ASP A 61 -2.60 15.13 12.02
C ASP A 61 -2.49 13.87 11.15
N GLU A 62 -2.75 12.69 11.72
CA GLU A 62 -2.71 11.38 11.03
C GLU A 62 -1.43 11.19 10.19
N ASP A 63 -0.27 11.55 10.75
CA ASP A 63 0.99 11.57 10.01
C ASP A 63 1.41 10.23 9.41
N ALA A 64 1.12 9.11 10.08
CA ALA A 64 1.44 7.78 9.56
C ALA A 64 0.35 7.30 8.60
N GLN A 65 0.71 7.13 7.33
CA GLN A 65 -0.20 6.76 6.25
C GLN A 65 0.27 5.48 5.55
N ALA A 66 -0.67 4.77 4.92
CA ALA A 66 -0.39 3.57 4.11
C ALA A 66 0.03 3.92 2.66
N SER A 67 0.79 5.00 2.51
CA SER A 67 1.36 5.49 1.25
C SER A 67 2.88 5.64 1.38
N LEU A 68 3.58 5.85 0.27
CA LEU A 68 5.03 6.08 0.33
C LEU A 68 5.30 7.41 1.04
N GLN A 69 6.04 7.33 2.14
CA GLN A 69 6.40 8.46 2.99
C GLN A 69 7.90 8.50 3.24
N HIS A 70 8.44 9.73 3.29
CA HIS A 70 9.77 10.02 3.78
C HIS A 70 9.66 10.48 5.23
N VAL A 71 10.21 9.71 6.17
CA VAL A 71 10.13 10.01 7.61
C VAL A 71 11.54 10.21 8.16
N VAL A 72 11.75 11.32 8.86
CA VAL A 72 13.05 11.64 9.46
C VAL A 72 12.88 11.94 10.94
N LEU A 73 13.57 11.16 11.77
CA LEU A 73 13.78 11.44 13.19
C LEU A 73 15.16 12.08 13.37
N THR A 74 15.19 13.34 13.82
CA THR A 74 16.42 14.01 14.23
C THR A 74 16.48 14.14 15.75
N TYR A 75 17.69 14.24 16.29
CA TYR A 75 17.93 14.55 17.69
C TYR A 75 19.02 15.60 17.79
N SER A 76 18.82 16.63 18.63
CA SER A 76 19.87 17.58 18.98
C SER A 76 19.99 17.73 20.51
N PRO A 77 21.21 17.96 21.05
CA PRO A 77 21.39 18.17 22.49
C PRO A 77 20.69 19.41 23.06
N VAL A 78 20.18 20.31 22.21
CA VAL A 78 19.46 21.51 22.62
C VAL A 78 17.95 21.35 22.42
N GLY A 79 17.55 20.91 21.23
CA GLY A 79 16.14 20.86 20.81
C GLY A 79 15.45 19.51 20.99
N GLY A 80 16.16 18.47 21.44
CA GLY A 80 15.58 17.13 21.63
C GLY A 80 15.26 16.45 20.31
N ARG A 81 14.27 15.55 20.36
CA ARG A 81 13.73 14.84 19.19
C ARG A 81 12.91 15.79 18.30
N ARG A 82 12.97 15.57 16.99
CA ARG A 82 12.04 16.15 16.02
C ARG A 82 11.68 15.14 14.94
N LEU A 83 10.43 15.16 14.52
CA LEU A 83 9.91 14.29 13.47
C LEU A 83 9.50 15.11 12.26
N PHE A 84 9.91 14.63 11.09
CA PHE A 84 9.56 15.20 9.80
C PHE A 84 8.89 14.12 8.94
N VAL A 85 7.85 14.50 8.20
CA VAL A 85 7.16 13.65 7.23
C VAL A 85 7.11 14.40 5.90
N ASN A 86 7.55 13.75 4.83
CA ASN A 86 7.56 14.27 3.46
C ASN A 86 8.21 15.66 3.34
N GLY A 87 9.41 15.79 3.93
CA GLY A 87 10.17 17.04 3.90
C GLY A 87 9.70 18.13 4.88
N ARG A 88 8.63 17.90 5.67
CA ARG A 88 8.01 18.91 6.53
C ARG A 88 8.09 18.54 8.01
N ASP A 89 8.35 19.53 8.87
CA ASP A 89 8.30 19.37 10.33
C ASP A 89 6.85 19.10 10.76
N THR A 90 6.64 18.09 11.60
CA THR A 90 5.32 17.76 12.18
C THR A 90 4.84 18.83 13.16
N GLY A 91 5.74 19.70 13.65
CA GLY A 91 5.39 20.80 14.54
C GLY A 91 5.07 20.33 15.97
N ASP A 92 5.44 19.09 16.29
CA ASP A 92 5.33 18.52 17.62
C ASP A 92 6.57 18.85 18.46
N VAL A 93 6.34 19.19 19.73
CA VAL A 93 7.39 19.60 20.65
C VAL A 93 7.77 18.44 21.55
N ASP A 94 9.06 18.09 21.57
CA ASP A 94 9.58 17.13 22.53
C ASP A 94 9.57 17.71 23.94
N ALA A 95 8.67 17.20 24.78
CA ALA A 95 8.50 17.66 26.16
C ALA A 95 9.74 17.40 27.05
N GLN A 96 10.63 16.49 26.67
CA GLN A 96 11.86 16.20 27.42
C GLN A 96 13.03 17.11 27.01
N GLY A 97 12.92 17.78 25.86
CA GLY A 97 13.97 18.64 25.32
C GLY A 97 15.26 17.90 24.96
N GLY A 98 16.32 18.68 24.75
CA GLY A 98 17.66 18.16 24.43
C GLY A 98 18.45 17.71 25.65
N GLY A 99 19.40 16.81 25.43
CA GLY A 99 20.23 16.22 26.46
C GLY A 99 21.48 15.53 25.89
N SER A 100 22.30 15.00 26.79
CA SER A 100 23.51 14.25 26.43
C SER A 100 23.15 12.82 26.01
N LEU A 101 23.76 12.34 24.92
CA LEU A 101 23.66 10.94 24.46
C LEU A 101 24.80 10.04 24.98
N ARG A 102 25.55 10.48 26.01
CA ARG A 102 26.77 9.78 26.46
C ARG A 102 26.53 8.36 26.94
N ASP A 103 25.31 8.08 27.42
CA ASP A 103 24.93 6.78 27.99
C ASP A 103 24.41 5.81 26.93
N TRP A 104 24.67 6.10 25.64
CA TRP A 104 24.39 5.17 24.55
C TRP A 104 25.34 3.99 24.61
N ASP A 105 24.77 2.80 24.43
CA ASP A 105 25.50 1.54 24.42
C ASP A 105 25.80 1.11 22.98
N ASP A 106 27.07 0.97 22.62
CA ASP A 106 27.50 0.59 21.27
C ASP A 106 27.39 -0.92 20.98
N THR A 107 27.03 -1.71 21.99
CA THR A 107 26.80 -3.16 21.85
C THR A 107 25.37 -3.49 21.42
N PHE A 108 24.47 -2.51 21.37
CA PHE A 108 23.09 -2.69 20.93
C PHE A 108 23.03 -3.02 19.44
N ALA A 109 21.96 -3.67 19.01
CA ALA A 109 21.78 -4.05 17.61
C ALA A 109 20.91 -3.03 16.87
N LEU A 110 21.25 -2.75 15.61
CA LEU A 110 20.37 -2.05 14.69
C LEU A 110 19.41 -3.07 14.06
N VAL A 111 18.11 -2.90 14.30
CA VAL A 111 17.04 -3.78 13.83
C VAL A 111 16.07 -2.99 12.96
N LEU A 112 15.68 -3.57 11.83
CA LEU A 112 14.69 -3.01 10.91
C LEU A 112 13.41 -3.83 10.98
N GLY A 113 12.25 -3.15 11.06
CA GLY A 113 10.93 -3.77 11.07
C GLY A 113 10.59 -4.58 12.32
N ASN A 114 11.40 -4.50 13.38
CA ASN A 114 11.16 -5.19 14.65
C ASN A 114 12.05 -4.65 15.79
N GLU A 115 12.12 -5.42 16.87
CA GLU A 115 12.98 -5.27 18.03
C GLU A 115 13.84 -6.54 18.19
N THR A 116 14.95 -6.47 18.93
CA THR A 116 15.80 -7.67 19.17
C THR A 116 15.05 -8.79 19.90
N SER A 117 14.03 -8.44 20.69
CA SER A 117 13.13 -9.39 21.36
C SER A 117 12.04 -9.97 20.46
N ASN A 118 12.00 -9.58 19.18
CA ASN A 118 11.10 -10.11 18.14
C ASN A 118 9.59 -10.02 18.47
N ASN A 119 9.18 -9.02 19.23
CA ASN A 119 7.80 -8.83 19.72
C ASN A 119 7.26 -7.40 19.48
N ARG A 120 7.86 -6.69 18.52
CA ARG A 120 7.52 -5.32 18.12
C ARG A 120 7.49 -5.21 16.59
N GLN A 121 6.94 -6.24 15.95
CA GLN A 121 6.97 -6.37 14.50
C GLN A 121 6.23 -5.20 13.84
N TRP A 122 6.90 -4.55 12.89
CA TRP A 122 6.29 -3.62 11.97
C TRP A 122 6.07 -4.31 10.62
N THR A 123 4.93 -4.06 10.02
CA THR A 123 4.56 -4.54 8.68
C THR A 123 4.51 -3.37 7.71
N GLY A 124 5.14 -3.53 6.56
CA GLY A 124 5.23 -2.49 5.55
C GLY A 124 6.39 -2.73 4.60
N ILE A 125 6.66 -1.74 3.75
CA ILE A 125 7.76 -1.77 2.78
C ILE A 125 8.74 -0.68 3.17
N MET A 126 10.02 -1.01 3.29
CA MET A 126 11.09 -0.03 3.50
C MET A 126 11.93 0.03 2.22
N ARG A 127 12.01 1.21 1.60
CA ARG A 127 12.81 1.45 0.39
C ARG A 127 14.19 2.04 0.70
N LEU A 128 14.32 2.71 1.85
CA LEU A 128 15.60 3.25 2.33
C LEU A 128 15.58 3.34 3.86
N ALA A 129 16.71 3.04 4.49
CA ALA A 129 17.01 3.39 5.87
C ALA A 129 18.44 3.91 5.99
N ALA A 130 18.60 5.07 6.62
CA ALA A 130 19.87 5.71 6.83
C ALA A 130 20.01 6.24 8.27
N VAL A 131 21.22 6.11 8.82
CA VAL A 131 21.60 6.70 10.10
C VAL A 131 22.72 7.70 9.85
N HIS A 132 22.48 8.95 10.26
CA HIS A 132 23.42 10.05 10.10
C HIS A 132 24.09 10.36 11.44
N SER A 133 25.38 10.68 11.42
CA SER A 133 26.14 11.13 12.60
C SER A 133 25.90 12.61 12.96
N ARG A 134 24.85 13.21 12.43
CA ARG A 134 24.42 14.60 12.67
C ARG A 134 22.90 14.72 12.54
N ALA A 135 22.33 15.74 13.19
CA ALA A 135 20.97 16.17 12.88
C ALA A 135 20.96 16.82 11.49
N LEU A 136 20.13 16.30 10.58
CA LEU A 136 19.89 16.94 9.29
C LEU A 136 19.12 18.25 9.51
N THR A 137 19.46 19.30 8.74
CA THR A 137 18.69 20.55 8.77
C THR A 137 17.37 20.39 8.00
N PRO A 138 16.35 21.22 8.26
CA PRO A 138 15.10 21.19 7.50
C PRO A 138 15.32 21.28 5.97
N GLU A 139 16.28 22.07 5.53
CA GLU A 139 16.62 22.23 4.11
C GLU A 139 17.23 20.95 3.53
N GLN A 140 18.09 20.25 4.29
CA GLN A 140 18.65 18.96 3.88
C GLN A 140 17.58 17.88 3.81
N ILE A 141 16.63 17.88 4.76
CA ILE A 141 15.52 16.94 4.78
C ILE A 141 14.61 17.17 3.56
N LEU A 142 14.26 18.42 3.27
CA LEU A 142 13.48 18.77 2.08
C LEU A 142 14.22 18.39 0.79
N GLN A 143 15.52 18.68 0.69
CA GLN A 143 16.34 18.27 -0.45
C GLN A 143 16.31 16.76 -0.66
N ASN A 144 16.47 15.97 0.40
CA ASN A 144 16.40 14.51 0.32
C ASN A 144 14.99 14.02 -0.07
N PHE A 145 13.94 14.67 0.42
CA PHE A 145 12.57 14.37 0.03
C PHE A 145 12.34 14.61 -1.47
N GLU A 146 12.74 15.78 -1.98
CA GLU A 146 12.64 16.14 -3.40
C GLU A 146 13.51 15.23 -4.29
N ALA A 147 14.62 14.74 -3.75
CA ALA A 147 15.43 13.73 -4.42
C ALA A 147 14.68 12.40 -4.57
N GLY A 148 13.69 12.09 -3.73
CA GLY A 148 12.91 10.85 -3.80
C GLY A 148 13.67 9.60 -3.32
N VAL A 149 13.07 8.43 -3.54
CA VAL A 149 13.68 7.12 -3.24
C VAL A 149 13.59 6.16 -4.41
N GLY A 150 14.69 5.47 -4.67
CA GLY A 150 14.84 4.51 -5.76
C GLY A 150 16.21 4.63 -6.40
N GLU A 151 16.70 3.54 -6.98
CA GLU A 151 17.92 3.58 -7.77
C GLU A 151 17.66 4.35 -9.05
N ARG A 152 18.36 5.49 -9.20
CA ARG A 152 18.43 6.24 -10.46
C ARG A 152 19.68 5.81 -11.20
N TYR A 153 19.50 5.22 -12.36
CA TYR A 153 20.57 4.86 -13.28
C TYR A 153 20.73 5.96 -14.32
N PHE A 154 21.95 6.44 -14.53
CA PHE A 154 22.24 7.28 -15.68
C PHE A 154 22.61 6.38 -16.86
N LEU A 155 21.68 6.20 -17.80
CA LEU A 155 21.94 5.43 -19.01
C LEU A 155 22.49 6.35 -20.10
N LEU A 156 23.73 6.08 -20.51
CA LEU A 156 24.50 6.86 -21.46
C LEU A 156 24.58 6.12 -22.81
N PHE A 157 23.90 6.64 -23.82
CA PHE A 157 23.92 6.11 -25.18
C PHE A 157 24.96 6.87 -26.00
N ASN A 158 26.05 6.20 -26.40
CA ASN A 158 27.11 6.86 -27.17
C ASN A 158 26.60 7.26 -28.57
N VAL A 159 26.65 8.56 -28.86
CA VAL A 159 26.28 9.14 -30.16
C VAL A 159 27.45 9.87 -30.83
N SER A 160 28.67 9.75 -30.27
CA SER A 160 29.86 10.49 -30.73
C SER A 160 30.11 10.29 -32.22
N HIS A 161 29.91 9.07 -32.72
CA HIS A 161 30.10 8.69 -34.11
C HIS A 161 29.03 9.23 -35.08
N LEU A 162 27.92 9.78 -34.58
CA LEU A 162 26.82 10.33 -35.39
C LEU A 162 26.89 11.85 -35.51
N VAL A 163 27.59 12.51 -34.60
CA VAL A 163 27.59 13.98 -34.48
C VAL A 163 28.99 14.60 -34.51
N ASP A 164 30.04 13.78 -34.64
CA ASP A 164 31.45 14.19 -34.64
C ASP A 164 31.87 15.01 -33.40
N VAL A 165 31.22 14.76 -32.26
CA VAL A 165 31.57 15.35 -30.96
C VAL A 165 32.21 14.27 -30.07
N PRO A 166 33.45 14.46 -29.58
CA PRO A 166 34.13 13.50 -28.72
C PRO A 166 33.33 13.22 -27.44
N GLN A 167 33.23 11.95 -27.05
CA GLN A 167 32.54 11.51 -25.82
C GLN A 167 31.12 12.08 -25.68
N ALA A 168 30.40 12.28 -26.78
CA ALA A 168 29.00 12.68 -26.79
C ALA A 168 28.07 11.48 -26.54
N TYR A 169 27.11 11.70 -25.64
CA TYR A 169 26.09 10.75 -25.24
C TYR A 169 24.70 11.40 -25.24
N LEU A 170 23.68 10.60 -25.50
CA LEU A 170 22.33 10.88 -25.01
C LEU A 170 22.18 10.20 -23.65
N MET A 171 21.95 10.99 -22.61
CA MET A 171 21.78 10.52 -21.24
C MET A 171 20.29 10.51 -20.87
N PHE A 172 19.86 9.45 -20.18
CA PHE A 172 18.57 9.38 -19.50
C PHE A 172 18.77 9.10 -18.02
N GLU A 173 17.90 9.65 -17.19
CA GLU A 173 17.66 9.14 -15.84
C GLU A 173 16.67 7.98 -15.97
N ALA A 174 17.11 6.75 -15.70
CA ALA A 174 16.28 5.56 -15.75
C ALA A 174 16.07 4.97 -14.36
N SER A 175 14.87 4.49 -14.08
CA SER A 175 14.55 3.77 -12.85
C SER A 175 13.55 2.65 -13.12
N GLN A 176 13.55 1.62 -12.29
CA GLN A 176 12.48 0.63 -12.31
C GLN A 176 11.25 1.23 -11.64
N LEU A 177 10.16 1.40 -12.41
CA LEU A 177 8.92 1.98 -11.92
C LEU A 177 8.17 0.97 -11.06
N ASP A 178 8.04 -0.25 -11.58
CA ASP A 178 7.44 -1.42 -10.96
C ASP A 178 8.04 -2.70 -11.56
N SER A 179 7.43 -3.85 -11.31
CA SER A 179 7.90 -5.14 -11.85
C SER A 179 7.78 -5.26 -13.39
N TYR A 180 7.11 -4.31 -14.07
CA TYR A 180 6.75 -4.40 -15.48
C TYR A 180 7.28 -3.27 -16.36
N GLY A 181 7.72 -2.16 -15.77
CA GLY A 181 8.15 -0.98 -16.53
C GLY A 181 9.40 -0.31 -15.99
N TYR A 182 10.18 0.23 -16.93
CA TYR A 182 11.22 1.21 -16.65
C TYR A 182 10.69 2.60 -16.96
N LEU A 183 10.93 3.54 -16.06
CA LEU A 183 10.71 4.95 -16.29
C LEU A 183 12.02 5.58 -16.78
N PHE A 184 12.00 6.11 -18.01
CA PHE A 184 13.08 6.91 -18.59
C PHE A 184 12.68 8.38 -18.56
N GLU A 185 13.54 9.24 -18.03
CA GLU A 185 13.27 10.66 -17.84
C GLU A 185 14.46 11.53 -18.27
N LYS A 186 14.15 12.82 -18.48
CA LYS A 186 15.12 13.89 -18.72
C LYS A 186 16.16 13.56 -19.80
N PRO A 187 15.74 13.24 -21.04
CA PRO A 187 16.66 13.07 -22.15
C PRO A 187 17.57 14.31 -22.28
N THR A 188 18.88 14.07 -22.20
CA THR A 188 19.90 15.12 -22.15
C THR A 188 21.05 14.79 -23.07
N PHE A 189 21.42 15.70 -23.98
CA PHE A 189 22.67 15.57 -24.71
C PHE A 189 23.83 16.07 -23.85
N ILE A 190 24.88 15.28 -23.70
CA ILE A 190 26.06 15.62 -22.90
C ILE A 190 27.35 15.12 -23.55
N SER A 191 28.39 15.94 -23.52
CA SER A 191 29.78 15.50 -23.75
C SER A 191 30.49 15.34 -22.41
N LEU A 192 31.13 14.18 -22.20
CA LEU A 192 31.99 13.96 -21.04
C LEU A 192 33.41 14.52 -21.23
N ASP A 193 33.75 14.94 -22.45
CA ASP A 193 34.96 15.72 -22.72
C ASP A 193 34.68 17.20 -22.45
N GLY A 194 35.31 17.73 -21.41
CA GLY A 194 35.16 19.13 -20.98
C GLY A 194 35.73 20.17 -21.96
N SER A 195 36.44 19.74 -23.00
CA SER A 195 36.96 20.61 -24.07
C SER A 195 36.16 20.54 -25.37
N ALA A 196 35.17 19.63 -25.44
CA ALA A 196 34.39 19.42 -26.64
C ALA A 196 33.63 20.69 -27.05
N GLN A 197 33.71 21.02 -28.34
CA GLN A 197 32.90 22.06 -28.94
C GLN A 197 31.61 21.43 -29.46
N VAL A 198 30.46 21.93 -29.01
CA VAL A 198 29.15 21.42 -29.41
C VAL A 198 28.64 22.25 -30.59
N PRO A 199 28.58 21.70 -31.82
CA PRO A 199 28.01 22.39 -32.97
C PRO A 199 26.47 22.38 -32.90
N ASN A 200 25.81 23.00 -33.89
CA ASN A 200 24.37 22.90 -34.04
C ASN A 200 24.00 21.51 -34.56
N ILE A 201 23.40 20.67 -33.72
CA ILE A 201 23.01 19.29 -34.03
C ILE A 201 21.49 19.20 -34.02
N PRO A 202 20.81 19.15 -35.18
CA PRO A 202 19.39 18.86 -35.25
C PRO A 202 19.11 17.45 -34.73
N LEU A 203 18.05 17.30 -33.95
CA LEU A 203 17.66 16.03 -33.37
C LEU A 203 16.14 15.91 -33.34
N ALA A 204 15.61 14.87 -33.98
CA ALA A 204 14.17 14.64 -34.11
C ALA A 204 13.80 13.17 -33.95
N GLY A 205 12.62 12.93 -33.36
CA GLY A 205 12.00 11.61 -33.34
C GLY A 205 12.79 10.55 -32.57
N ILE A 206 13.06 10.79 -31.29
CA ILE A 206 13.80 9.83 -30.45
C ILE A 206 12.86 8.68 -30.09
N ARG A 207 13.30 7.46 -30.36
CA ARG A 207 12.60 6.24 -29.94
C ARG A 207 13.49 5.36 -29.09
N LEU A 208 12.90 4.77 -28.06
CA LEU A 208 13.54 3.78 -27.20
C LEU A 208 13.23 2.37 -27.71
N GLY A 209 14.24 1.52 -27.73
CA GLY A 209 14.09 0.10 -28.04
C GLY A 209 14.69 -0.78 -26.97
N VAL A 210 14.13 -1.98 -26.84
CA VAL A 210 14.52 -3.01 -25.88
C VAL A 210 14.90 -4.26 -26.66
N ASN A 211 16.01 -4.89 -26.30
CA ASN A 211 16.48 -6.17 -26.85
C ASN A 211 16.52 -6.24 -28.39
N GLY A 212 16.82 -5.12 -29.05
CA GLY A 212 16.96 -5.04 -30.51
C GLY A 212 15.67 -4.72 -31.28
N VAL A 213 14.55 -4.49 -30.59
CA VAL A 213 13.28 -4.06 -31.19
C VAL A 213 12.84 -2.72 -30.58
N GLU A 214 12.32 -1.80 -31.40
CA GLU A 214 11.73 -0.55 -30.88
C GLU A 214 10.51 -0.88 -30.01
N ALA A 215 10.43 -0.24 -28.84
CA ALA A 215 9.32 -0.47 -27.93
C ALA A 215 8.00 -0.05 -28.59
N LYS A 216 6.99 -0.93 -28.52
CA LYS A 216 5.68 -0.69 -29.16
C LYS A 216 4.87 0.40 -28.44
N SER A 217 5.10 0.56 -27.15
CA SER A 217 4.51 1.57 -26.27
C SER A 217 5.61 2.38 -25.60
N GLY A 218 5.27 3.53 -25.00
CA GLY A 218 6.27 4.34 -24.28
C GLY A 218 7.20 5.15 -25.18
N GLN A 219 6.64 5.79 -26.21
CA GLN A 219 7.40 6.57 -27.19
C GLN A 219 7.12 8.08 -27.07
N ALA A 220 7.16 8.61 -25.85
CA ALA A 220 6.83 10.03 -25.58
C ALA A 220 7.81 11.03 -26.21
N TYR A 221 8.98 10.57 -26.67
CA TYR A 221 10.03 11.39 -27.26
C TYR A 221 9.99 11.46 -28.79
N VAL A 222 9.07 10.75 -29.44
CA VAL A 222 8.82 10.85 -30.89
C VAL A 222 8.50 12.28 -31.36
N PRO A 223 7.65 13.08 -30.67
CA PRO A 223 7.36 14.43 -31.12
C PRO A 223 8.51 15.43 -30.87
N LEU A 224 9.62 15.04 -30.24
CA LEU A 224 10.74 15.94 -30.04
C LEU A 224 11.34 16.35 -31.39
N ASN A 225 11.51 17.65 -31.57
CA ASN A 225 12.24 18.26 -32.66
C ASN A 225 13.01 19.46 -32.09
N VAL A 226 14.28 19.22 -31.77
CA VAL A 226 15.14 20.15 -31.06
C VAL A 226 16.47 20.30 -31.79
N THR A 227 17.20 21.38 -31.52
CA THR A 227 18.59 21.52 -31.95
C THR A 227 19.45 21.61 -30.70
N VAL A 228 20.46 20.73 -30.61
CA VAL A 228 21.53 20.91 -29.63
C VAL A 228 22.40 22.06 -30.12
N ASP A 229 22.61 23.07 -29.29
CA ASP A 229 23.38 24.26 -29.67
C ASP A 229 24.13 24.83 -28.46
N ALA A 230 25.11 25.70 -28.75
CA ALA A 230 25.93 26.31 -27.72
C ALA A 230 25.17 27.27 -26.77
N SER A 231 23.97 27.72 -27.13
CA SER A 231 23.17 28.64 -26.29
C SER A 231 22.40 27.91 -25.20
N ASN A 232 21.99 26.67 -25.47
CA ASN A 232 21.23 25.82 -24.55
C ASN A 232 22.10 24.74 -23.87
N TYR A 233 23.32 24.52 -24.35
CA TYR A 233 24.26 23.56 -23.78
C TYR A 233 25.09 24.16 -22.63
N VAL A 234 25.10 23.47 -21.48
CA VAL A 234 25.90 23.85 -20.32
C VAL A 234 27.02 22.82 -20.11
N ALA A 235 28.28 23.26 -20.09
CA ALA A 235 29.42 22.37 -19.86
C ALA A 235 29.29 21.62 -18.52
N GLY A 236 29.44 20.28 -18.56
CA GLY A 236 29.30 19.40 -17.39
C GLY A 236 27.85 19.00 -17.04
N ALA A 237 26.85 19.73 -17.52
CA ALA A 237 25.43 19.41 -17.29
C ALA A 237 24.68 18.97 -18.56
N GLY A 238 25.16 19.36 -19.74
CA GLY A 238 24.55 19.06 -21.03
C GLY A 238 23.41 20.01 -21.42
N GLN A 239 22.61 19.58 -22.38
CA GLN A 239 21.37 20.22 -22.81
C GLN A 239 20.21 19.25 -22.64
N LYS A 240 19.33 19.52 -21.66
CA LYS A 240 18.11 18.73 -21.41
C LYS A 240 17.02 19.13 -22.40
N PHE A 241 16.31 18.17 -22.97
CA PHE A 241 15.28 18.45 -23.99
C PHE A 241 13.88 18.61 -23.41
N THR A 242 13.53 17.82 -22.40
CA THR A 242 12.19 17.83 -21.79
C THR A 242 12.23 17.23 -20.39
N ASP A 243 11.24 17.59 -19.57
CA ASP A 243 10.96 16.96 -18.27
C ASP A 243 9.95 15.81 -18.37
N HIS A 244 9.40 15.54 -19.56
CA HIS A 244 8.50 14.41 -19.75
C HIS A 244 9.25 13.09 -19.62
N GLY A 245 8.67 12.16 -18.86
CA GLY A 245 9.11 10.77 -18.79
C GLY A 245 8.42 9.89 -19.83
N THR A 246 8.99 8.72 -20.06
CA THR A 246 8.32 7.66 -20.81
C THR A 246 8.54 6.32 -20.15
N VAL A 247 7.54 5.44 -20.26
CA VAL A 247 7.57 4.12 -19.62
C VAL A 247 7.77 3.06 -20.68
N VAL A 248 8.87 2.32 -20.58
CA VAL A 248 9.25 1.24 -21.51
C VAL A 248 9.06 -0.09 -20.79
N PRO A 249 8.46 -1.11 -21.43
CA PRO A 249 8.22 -2.40 -20.78
C PRO A 249 9.53 -3.12 -20.42
N VAL A 250 9.47 -3.87 -19.32
CA VAL A 250 10.45 -4.88 -18.94
C VAL A 250 10.22 -6.12 -19.80
N GLU A 251 11.28 -6.70 -20.37
CA GLU A 251 11.19 -7.94 -21.15
C GLU A 251 11.92 -9.11 -20.48
N LYS A 252 13.19 -8.93 -20.13
CA LYS A 252 14.05 -9.94 -19.49
C LYS A 252 14.45 -9.57 -18.06
N GLY A 253 14.17 -8.35 -17.62
CA GLY A 253 14.51 -7.85 -16.29
C GLY A 253 15.77 -6.98 -16.29
N ALA A 254 15.96 -6.22 -15.21
CA ALA A 254 16.92 -5.10 -15.14
C ALA A 254 18.38 -5.50 -15.36
N GLU A 255 18.75 -6.74 -15.01
CA GLU A 255 20.12 -7.24 -15.21
C GLU A 255 20.38 -7.73 -16.64
N SER A 256 19.34 -7.94 -17.46
CA SER A 256 19.44 -8.59 -18.76
C SER A 256 18.91 -7.77 -19.94
N ASP A 257 18.03 -6.79 -19.69
CA ASP A 257 17.47 -5.95 -20.74
C ASP A 257 18.53 -4.98 -21.29
N LEU A 258 18.63 -4.94 -22.62
CA LEU A 258 19.50 -4.03 -23.34
C LEU A 258 18.67 -2.97 -24.04
N PHE A 259 19.07 -1.71 -23.89
CA PHE A 259 18.39 -0.58 -24.50
C PHE A 259 19.16 -0.05 -25.70
N PHE A 260 18.44 0.48 -26.68
CA PHE A 260 19.02 1.27 -27.77
C PHE A 260 18.11 2.43 -28.14
N LEU A 261 18.66 3.37 -28.90
CA LEU A 261 17.91 4.51 -29.43
C LEU A 261 17.86 4.45 -30.95
N SER A 262 16.75 4.91 -31.51
CA SER A 262 16.66 5.26 -32.91
C SER A 262 16.15 6.69 -33.06
N PHE A 263 16.41 7.28 -34.24
CA PHE A 263 16.14 8.67 -34.52
C PHE A 263 15.48 8.80 -35.88
N GLU A 264 14.58 9.76 -36.02
CA GLU A 264 14.18 10.26 -37.35
C GLU A 264 15.28 11.15 -37.93
N GLN A 265 15.93 11.95 -37.07
CA GLN A 265 17.10 12.73 -37.43
C GLN A 265 18.07 12.87 -36.24
N ILE A 266 19.37 12.77 -36.52
CA ILE A 266 20.45 13.19 -35.62
C ILE A 266 21.60 13.75 -36.45
N GLY A 267 21.92 15.03 -36.26
CA GLY A 267 22.90 15.72 -37.08
C GLY A 267 22.51 15.71 -38.56
N SER A 268 23.42 15.20 -39.39
CA SER A 268 23.22 15.01 -40.84
C SER A 268 22.55 13.67 -41.20
N HIS A 269 22.42 12.75 -40.24
CA HIS A 269 21.79 11.45 -40.45
C HIS A 269 20.27 11.58 -40.33
N SER A 270 19.55 11.04 -41.30
CA SER A 270 18.08 10.98 -41.28
C SER A 270 17.59 9.60 -41.68
N HIS A 271 16.42 9.24 -41.15
CA HIS A 271 15.75 8.00 -41.48
C HIS A 271 14.26 8.28 -41.70
N ALA A 272 13.82 8.21 -42.96
CA ALA A 272 12.43 8.44 -43.33
C ALA A 272 11.56 7.29 -42.83
N ARG A 273 10.62 7.59 -41.93
CA ARG A 273 9.66 6.63 -41.36
C ARG A 273 8.29 6.82 -42.01
N THR A 274 7.55 5.73 -42.17
CA THR A 274 6.12 5.74 -42.47
C THR A 274 5.38 5.30 -41.22
N GLU A 275 4.54 6.17 -40.65
CA GLU A 275 3.76 5.80 -39.47
C GLU A 275 2.74 4.71 -39.83
N GLY A 276 2.87 3.56 -39.16
CA GLY A 276 1.85 2.51 -39.20
C GLY A 276 0.63 2.89 -38.36
N PRO A 277 -0.50 2.19 -38.53
CA PRO A 277 -1.66 2.38 -37.65
C PRO A 277 -1.25 2.19 -36.18
N PRO A 278 -1.91 2.89 -35.23
CA PRO A 278 -1.58 2.80 -33.81
C PRO A 278 -1.57 1.34 -33.35
N VAL A 279 -0.42 0.88 -32.89
CA VAL A 279 -0.25 -0.46 -32.35
C VAL A 279 -0.80 -0.44 -30.93
N VAL A 280 -1.87 -1.19 -30.69
CA VAL A 280 -2.35 -1.46 -29.33
C VAL A 280 -1.25 -2.27 -28.64
N ALA A 281 -0.81 -1.86 -27.45
CA ALA A 281 0.20 -2.59 -26.69
C ALA A 281 -0.24 -4.07 -26.57
N ASP A 282 0.69 -4.99 -26.85
CA ASP A 282 0.43 -6.40 -26.61
C ASP A 282 0.14 -6.60 -25.11
N PRO A 283 -0.76 -7.53 -24.74
CA PRO A 283 -0.93 -7.92 -23.35
C PRO A 283 0.42 -8.32 -22.76
N VAL A 284 0.66 -7.93 -21.50
CA VAL A 284 1.87 -8.33 -20.75
C VAL A 284 2.04 -9.85 -20.87
N PRO A 285 3.25 -10.36 -21.22
CA PRO A 285 3.47 -11.81 -21.27
C PRO A 285 3.10 -12.45 -19.93
N ASP A 286 2.21 -13.45 -19.94
CA ASP A 286 1.73 -14.19 -18.75
C ASP A 286 2.87 -14.67 -17.83
N ALA A 287 4.07 -14.87 -18.37
CA ALA A 287 5.25 -15.32 -17.63
C ALA A 287 5.86 -14.29 -16.67
N LEU A 288 5.50 -13.00 -16.78
CA LEU A 288 6.00 -11.93 -15.91
C LEU A 288 4.99 -11.47 -14.86
N ILE A 289 3.74 -11.96 -14.93
CA ILE A 289 2.75 -11.75 -13.88
C ILE A 289 3.13 -12.71 -12.75
N PRO A 290 3.48 -12.24 -11.53
CA PRO A 290 3.61 -13.14 -10.40
C PRO A 290 2.32 -13.95 -10.34
N ALA A 291 2.41 -15.27 -10.11
CA ALA A 291 1.22 -16.10 -9.94
C ALA A 291 0.32 -15.44 -8.89
N GLU A 292 -0.71 -14.73 -9.33
CA GLU A 292 -1.71 -14.21 -8.42
C GLU A 292 -2.56 -15.41 -8.02
N SER A 293 -2.97 -15.40 -6.76
CA SER A 293 -3.81 -16.47 -6.26
C SER A 293 -5.09 -16.51 -7.08
N ASP A 294 -5.45 -17.66 -7.66
CA ASP A 294 -6.74 -17.89 -8.32
C ASP A 294 -7.94 -17.61 -7.38
N ILE A 295 -7.64 -17.48 -6.09
CA ILE A 295 -8.55 -17.16 -5.00
C ILE A 295 -8.26 -15.73 -4.56
N GLY A 296 -9.28 -14.87 -4.55
CA GLY A 296 -9.25 -13.47 -4.14
C GLY A 296 -10.30 -13.15 -3.05
N LEU A 297 -10.47 -11.87 -2.75
CA LEU A 297 -11.48 -11.37 -1.82
C LEU A 297 -12.44 -10.44 -2.56
N ARG A 298 -13.73 -10.58 -2.28
CA ARG A 298 -14.72 -9.60 -2.71
C ARG A 298 -14.38 -8.23 -2.15
N THR A 299 -14.38 -7.23 -3.02
CA THR A 299 -14.32 -5.83 -2.61
C THR A 299 -15.56 -5.47 -1.78
N PHE A 300 -15.51 -4.37 -1.02
CA PHE A 300 -16.64 -3.97 -0.19
C PHE A 300 -17.92 -3.67 -0.99
N ASP A 301 -17.78 -3.24 -2.24
CA ASP A 301 -18.90 -2.92 -3.13
C ASP A 301 -19.57 -4.22 -3.62
N GLU A 302 -18.76 -5.23 -3.94
CA GLU A 302 -19.24 -6.58 -4.30
C GLU A 302 -19.82 -7.33 -3.11
N LEU A 303 -19.22 -7.20 -1.94
CA LEU A 303 -19.74 -7.76 -0.70
C LEU A 303 -21.08 -7.11 -0.34
N ASN A 304 -21.19 -5.79 -0.46
CA ASN A 304 -22.42 -5.05 -0.21
C ASN A 304 -23.55 -5.52 -1.15
N MET A 305 -23.25 -5.72 -2.43
CA MET A 305 -24.20 -6.32 -3.39
C MET A 305 -24.54 -7.77 -3.08
N SER A 306 -23.55 -8.58 -2.66
CA SER A 306 -23.76 -9.98 -2.30
C SER A 306 -24.67 -10.11 -1.09
N LEU A 307 -24.43 -9.33 -0.03
CA LEU A 307 -25.28 -9.29 1.16
C LEU A 307 -26.68 -8.79 0.83
N SER A 308 -26.81 -7.79 -0.05
CA SER A 308 -28.11 -7.32 -0.53
C SER A 308 -28.88 -8.40 -1.27
N ASN A 309 -28.23 -9.15 -2.17
CA ASN A 309 -28.84 -10.26 -2.89
C ASN A 309 -29.24 -11.42 -1.98
N ILE A 310 -28.37 -11.80 -1.03
CA ILE A 310 -28.63 -12.92 -0.11
C ILE A 310 -29.77 -12.59 0.85
N THR A 311 -29.78 -11.40 1.44
CA THR A 311 -30.78 -11.00 2.45
C THR A 311 -32.03 -10.38 1.86
N GLY A 312 -31.97 -9.98 0.59
CA GLY A 312 -32.99 -9.20 -0.12
C GLY A 312 -33.05 -7.72 0.28
N VAL A 313 -32.37 -7.30 1.36
CA VAL A 313 -32.40 -5.90 1.84
C VAL A 313 -31.68 -5.02 0.80
N PRO A 314 -32.29 -3.93 0.31
CA PRO A 314 -31.66 -3.10 -0.71
C PRO A 314 -30.44 -2.37 -0.16
N VAL A 315 -29.39 -2.24 -0.96
CA VAL A 315 -28.19 -1.44 -0.62
C VAL A 315 -28.52 0.02 -0.25
N THR A 316 -29.66 0.54 -0.71
CA THR A 316 -30.15 1.89 -0.41
C THR A 316 -30.90 2.00 0.92
N ASN A 317 -31.06 0.91 1.68
CA ASN A 317 -31.64 0.97 3.02
C ASN A 317 -30.80 1.94 3.88
N PRO A 318 -31.39 2.95 4.53
CA PRO A 318 -30.64 4.00 5.23
C PRO A 318 -29.68 3.48 6.30
N ALA A 319 -30.07 2.44 7.04
CA ALA A 319 -29.27 1.89 8.13
C ALA A 319 -28.08 1.09 7.57
N VAL A 320 -28.31 0.31 6.50
CA VAL A 320 -27.25 -0.39 5.78
C VAL A 320 -26.28 0.59 5.13
N MET A 321 -26.78 1.62 4.44
CA MET A 321 -25.97 2.64 3.78
C MET A 321 -25.11 3.40 4.80
N GLY A 322 -25.68 3.75 5.97
CA GLY A 322 -24.95 4.39 7.06
C GLY A 322 -23.79 3.53 7.58
N THR A 323 -24.04 2.25 7.86
CA THR A 323 -22.98 1.31 8.27
C THR A 323 -21.94 1.13 7.17
N TYR A 324 -22.36 0.95 5.91
CA TYR A 324 -21.49 0.78 4.76
C TYR A 324 -20.53 1.96 4.58
N GLN A 325 -21.01 3.21 4.68
CA GLN A 325 -20.14 4.40 4.60
C GLN A 325 -19.11 4.44 5.73
N LEU A 326 -19.49 4.04 6.95
CA LEU A 326 -18.60 4.00 8.11
C LEU A 326 -17.47 2.97 7.93
N VAL A 327 -17.80 1.78 7.41
CA VAL A 327 -16.80 0.70 7.25
C VAL A 327 -16.03 0.77 5.92
N LYS A 328 -16.58 1.43 4.89
CA LYS A 328 -15.93 1.60 3.57
C LYS A 328 -14.63 2.40 3.68
N GLN A 329 -14.56 3.39 4.56
CA GLN A 329 -13.37 4.22 4.76
C GLN A 329 -12.20 3.45 5.38
N ALA A 330 -12.43 2.29 5.99
CA ALA A 330 -11.40 1.56 6.71
C ALA A 330 -10.52 0.66 5.82
N LEU A 331 -10.84 0.43 4.52
CA LEU A 331 -10.40 -0.79 3.82
C LEU A 331 -9.85 -0.62 2.37
N PRO A 332 -9.06 -1.59 1.86
CA PRO A 332 -8.35 -1.54 0.57
C PRO A 332 -9.28 -1.74 -0.63
N THR A 333 -8.89 -1.15 -1.76
CA THR A 333 -9.65 -1.11 -3.03
C THR A 333 -9.38 -2.30 -3.95
N THR A 334 -8.71 -3.36 -3.47
CA THR A 334 -8.21 -4.46 -4.32
C THR A 334 -8.62 -5.83 -3.79
N GLU A 335 -8.82 -6.80 -4.68
CA GLU A 335 -9.25 -8.17 -4.38
C GLU A 335 -8.14 -9.07 -3.79
N LYS A 336 -6.98 -8.50 -3.45
CA LYS A 336 -5.78 -9.26 -3.05
C LYS A 336 -5.88 -9.78 -1.62
N LEU A 337 -5.75 -11.09 -1.45
CA LEU A 337 -5.80 -11.79 -0.14
C LEU A 337 -4.78 -11.25 0.89
N GLY A 338 -3.59 -10.84 0.44
CA GLY A 338 -2.53 -10.27 1.30
C GLY A 338 -2.87 -8.93 1.96
N THR A 339 -3.98 -8.30 1.57
CA THR A 339 -4.43 -7.01 2.13
C THR A 339 -5.51 -7.17 3.21
N PHE A 340 -5.89 -8.40 3.55
CA PHE A 340 -6.89 -8.68 4.58
C PHE A 340 -6.31 -8.64 6.00
N GLY A 341 -6.89 -7.82 6.86
CA GLY A 341 -6.49 -7.64 8.23
C GLY A 341 -7.67 -7.50 9.20
N PRO A 342 -7.39 -7.22 10.49
CA PRO A 342 -8.40 -7.16 11.54
C PRO A 342 -9.48 -6.09 11.30
N ALA A 343 -9.13 -4.98 10.66
CA ALA A 343 -10.07 -3.93 10.29
C ALA A 343 -11.10 -4.44 9.27
N GLN A 344 -10.66 -5.23 8.28
CA GLN A 344 -11.51 -5.84 7.26
C GLN A 344 -12.49 -6.80 7.93
N GLN A 345 -11.99 -7.68 8.79
CA GLN A 345 -12.82 -8.62 9.54
C GLN A 345 -13.90 -7.92 10.35
N THR A 346 -13.56 -6.81 11.01
CA THR A 346 -14.49 -6.03 11.82
C THR A 346 -15.53 -5.30 10.93
N GLY A 347 -15.10 -4.68 9.84
CA GLY A 347 -15.99 -4.00 8.91
C GLY A 347 -16.98 -4.95 8.24
N VAL A 348 -16.50 -6.11 7.78
CA VAL A 348 -17.33 -7.17 7.19
C VAL A 348 -18.36 -7.66 8.20
N ALA A 349 -17.96 -7.92 9.44
CA ALA A 349 -18.86 -8.33 10.50
C ALA A 349 -19.93 -7.26 10.80
N GLN A 350 -19.55 -5.99 10.90
CA GLN A 350 -20.50 -4.89 11.15
C GLN A 350 -21.52 -4.76 10.02
N LEU A 351 -21.07 -4.82 8.76
CA LEU A 351 -21.97 -4.76 7.61
C LEU A 351 -22.91 -5.97 7.57
N ALA A 352 -22.39 -7.18 7.78
CA ALA A 352 -23.19 -8.41 7.83
C ALA A 352 -24.24 -8.36 8.96
N ILE A 353 -23.86 -7.89 10.16
CA ILE A 353 -24.78 -7.69 11.29
C ILE A 353 -25.91 -6.74 10.88
N GLN A 354 -25.59 -5.63 10.22
CA GLN A 354 -26.60 -4.64 9.83
C GLN A 354 -27.59 -5.21 8.81
N TYR A 355 -27.10 -5.91 7.79
CA TYR A 355 -27.95 -6.60 6.80
C TYR A 355 -28.86 -7.65 7.44
N CYS A 356 -28.28 -8.52 8.29
CA CYS A 356 -29.05 -9.54 9.01
C CYS A 356 -30.08 -8.92 9.96
N ASN A 357 -29.76 -7.81 10.63
CA ASN A 357 -30.69 -7.11 11.50
C ASN A 357 -31.88 -6.56 10.71
N GLN A 358 -31.63 -5.88 9.58
CA GLN A 358 -32.70 -5.35 8.73
C GLN A 358 -33.56 -6.47 8.12
N MET A 359 -32.97 -7.61 7.78
CA MET A 359 -33.71 -8.76 7.24
C MET A 359 -34.59 -9.44 8.30
N VAL A 360 -34.07 -9.67 9.52
CA VAL A 360 -34.80 -10.36 10.59
C VAL A 360 -35.99 -9.54 11.12
N GLN A 361 -35.84 -8.21 11.15
CA GLN A 361 -36.87 -7.29 11.64
C GLN A 361 -38.00 -7.01 10.63
N ASP A 362 -37.84 -7.43 9.36
CA ASP A 362 -38.86 -7.33 8.32
C ASP A 362 -39.55 -8.70 8.15
N ASP A 363 -40.85 -8.77 8.46
CA ASP A 363 -41.61 -10.03 8.44
C ASP A 363 -41.56 -10.74 7.09
N THR A 364 -41.64 -9.99 5.99
CA THR A 364 -41.67 -10.56 4.64
C THR A 364 -40.30 -11.11 4.27
N ARG A 365 -39.23 -10.36 4.55
CA ARG A 365 -37.85 -10.76 4.20
C ARG A 365 -37.39 -11.92 5.06
N ARG A 366 -37.66 -11.87 6.37
CA ARG A 366 -37.36 -12.96 7.30
C ARG A 366 -38.05 -14.24 6.88
N ASP A 367 -39.35 -14.20 6.60
CA ASP A 367 -40.10 -15.40 6.27
C ASP A 367 -39.72 -15.93 4.88
N ASN A 368 -39.35 -15.06 3.95
CA ASN A 368 -38.76 -15.47 2.67
C ASN A 368 -37.38 -16.13 2.85
N PHE A 369 -36.59 -15.71 3.84
CA PHE A 369 -35.25 -16.25 4.09
C PHE A 369 -35.32 -17.57 4.88
N PHE A 370 -36.03 -17.60 6.01
CA PHE A 370 -36.04 -18.72 6.95
C PHE A 370 -37.32 -19.59 6.90
N GLY A 371 -38.33 -19.21 6.13
CA GLY A 371 -39.70 -19.70 6.32
C GLY A 371 -40.38 -19.00 7.50
N ALA A 372 -41.67 -19.29 7.72
CA ALA A 372 -42.43 -18.67 8.81
C ALA A 372 -41.76 -18.89 10.18
N ILE A 373 -41.40 -17.80 10.87
CA ILE A 373 -40.79 -17.80 12.21
C ILE A 373 -41.57 -16.90 13.15
N ASN A 374 -41.94 -17.41 14.33
CA ASN A 374 -42.54 -16.62 15.39
C ASN A 374 -41.48 -16.10 16.38
N LEU A 375 -41.04 -14.86 16.19
CA LEU A 375 -40.06 -14.18 17.06
C LEU A 375 -40.56 -13.93 18.49
N GLY A 376 -41.86 -14.02 18.76
CA GLY A 376 -42.44 -13.86 20.09
C GLY A 376 -42.21 -15.06 21.03
N THR A 377 -41.79 -16.20 20.49
CA THR A 377 -41.43 -17.37 21.30
C THR A 377 -40.10 -17.12 22.01
N PRO A 378 -39.95 -17.40 23.32
CA PRO A 378 -38.68 -17.31 24.02
C PRO A 378 -37.59 -18.15 23.34
N ALA A 379 -36.36 -17.62 23.26
CA ALA A 379 -35.26 -18.26 22.53
C ALA A 379 -34.93 -19.66 23.09
N SER A 380 -35.00 -19.83 24.41
CA SER A 380 -34.80 -21.13 25.07
C SER A 380 -35.78 -22.21 24.61
N SER A 381 -37.01 -21.84 24.27
CA SER A 381 -38.02 -22.77 23.77
C SER A 381 -37.94 -22.94 22.24
N PHE A 382 -37.70 -21.84 21.52
CA PHE A 382 -37.61 -21.84 20.07
C PHE A 382 -36.43 -22.70 19.56
N PHE A 383 -35.25 -22.53 20.15
CA PHE A 383 -34.03 -23.24 19.75
C PHE A 383 -33.87 -24.64 20.39
N ALA A 384 -34.65 -24.97 21.43
CA ALA A 384 -34.77 -26.34 21.92
C ALA A 384 -35.68 -27.20 21.03
N GLY A 385 -36.50 -26.57 20.18
CA GLY A 385 -37.42 -27.22 19.25
C GLY A 385 -36.93 -27.21 17.79
N PRO A 386 -37.83 -27.45 16.82
CA PRO A 386 -37.46 -27.54 15.40
C PRO A 386 -36.95 -26.22 14.80
N GLY A 387 -37.18 -25.08 15.46
CA GLY A 387 -36.75 -23.75 15.02
C GLY A 387 -35.23 -23.63 14.87
N ARG A 388 -34.44 -24.37 15.67
CA ARG A 388 -32.98 -24.42 15.53
C ARG A 388 -32.54 -24.95 14.17
N ASN A 389 -33.06 -26.11 13.78
CA ASN A 389 -32.68 -26.73 12.51
C ASN A 389 -33.21 -25.92 11.32
N GLN A 390 -34.39 -25.29 11.46
CA GLN A 390 -34.93 -24.38 10.46
C GLN A 390 -33.97 -23.22 10.17
N VAL A 391 -33.47 -22.54 11.22
CA VAL A 391 -32.53 -21.42 11.08
C VAL A 391 -31.20 -21.87 10.50
N ILE A 392 -30.58 -22.92 11.04
CA ILE A 392 -29.28 -23.41 10.58
C ILE A 392 -29.34 -23.84 9.12
N ASN A 393 -30.34 -24.64 8.74
CA ASN A 393 -30.45 -25.15 7.37
C ASN A 393 -30.67 -24.01 6.36
N ALA A 394 -31.47 -23.00 6.70
CA ALA A 394 -31.67 -21.84 5.84
C ALA A 394 -30.37 -21.04 5.66
N LEU A 395 -29.58 -20.85 6.72
CA LEU A 395 -28.29 -20.16 6.64
C LEU A 395 -27.26 -20.90 5.80
N LEU A 396 -27.20 -22.23 5.93
CA LEU A 396 -26.30 -23.04 5.11
C LEU A 396 -26.71 -22.98 3.63
N ALA A 397 -28.00 -23.16 3.34
CA ALA A 397 -28.50 -23.18 1.96
C ALA A 397 -28.38 -21.84 1.25
N LYS A 398 -28.65 -20.72 1.93
CA LYS A 398 -28.72 -19.38 1.32
C LYS A 398 -27.49 -18.51 1.56
N GLY A 399 -26.78 -18.71 2.66
CA GLY A 399 -25.61 -17.92 3.03
C GLY A 399 -24.28 -18.51 2.56
N SER A 400 -24.16 -19.84 2.48
CA SER A 400 -22.94 -20.50 1.99
C SER A 400 -23.02 -20.83 0.50
N GLY A 401 -24.24 -21.06 -0.04
CA GLY A 401 -24.47 -21.53 -1.41
C GLY A 401 -24.52 -23.06 -1.49
N THR A 402 -25.15 -23.61 -2.54
CA THR A 402 -25.25 -25.06 -2.76
C THR A 402 -24.51 -25.45 -4.05
N GLY A 403 -23.83 -26.61 -4.07
CA GLY A 403 -23.19 -27.15 -5.27
C GLY A 403 -21.75 -26.70 -5.55
N LEU A 404 -21.02 -26.21 -4.54
CA LEU A 404 -19.58 -25.88 -4.65
C LEU A 404 -18.72 -27.11 -4.32
N ALA A 405 -17.63 -27.31 -5.08
CA ALA A 405 -16.75 -28.48 -4.95
C ALA A 405 -15.96 -28.53 -3.62
N THR A 406 -15.73 -27.37 -3.00
CA THR A 406 -15.04 -27.21 -1.71
C THR A 406 -15.78 -26.17 -0.87
N GLN A 407 -16.44 -26.61 0.21
CA GLN A 407 -17.12 -25.73 1.17
C GLN A 407 -17.15 -26.40 2.57
N PRO A 408 -17.05 -25.63 3.68
CA PRO A 408 -17.04 -26.16 5.04
C PRO A 408 -18.47 -26.40 5.58
N ASN A 409 -19.19 -27.37 5.03
CA ASN A 409 -20.65 -27.50 5.28
C ASN A 409 -20.96 -28.03 6.69
N ASN A 410 -20.21 -29.05 7.14
CA ASN A 410 -20.43 -29.70 8.43
C ASN A 410 -19.85 -28.91 9.61
N GLU A 411 -18.81 -28.10 9.36
CA GLU A 411 -18.11 -27.31 10.37
C GLU A 411 -18.92 -26.07 10.76
N ILE A 412 -19.52 -25.37 9.78
CA ILE A 412 -20.38 -24.20 10.06
C ILE A 412 -21.58 -24.58 10.93
N ALA A 413 -22.22 -25.73 10.66
CA ALA A 413 -23.36 -26.20 11.45
C ALA A 413 -22.99 -26.42 12.93
N THR A 414 -21.79 -26.96 13.18
CA THR A 414 -21.29 -27.20 14.54
C THR A 414 -21.07 -25.89 15.28
N GLU A 415 -20.41 -24.92 14.65
CA GLU A 415 -20.15 -23.61 15.24
C GLU A 415 -21.44 -22.81 15.50
N LEU A 416 -22.41 -22.88 14.59
CA LEU A 416 -23.72 -22.26 14.79
C LEU A 416 -24.47 -22.87 15.97
N ASN A 417 -24.42 -24.20 16.15
CA ASN A 417 -25.02 -24.84 17.32
C ASN A 417 -24.39 -24.34 18.62
N ALA A 418 -23.06 -24.30 18.69
CA ALA A 418 -22.34 -23.81 19.85
C ALA A 418 -22.59 -22.32 20.13
N LEU A 419 -22.73 -21.49 19.10
CA LEU A 419 -23.12 -20.09 19.24
C LEU A 419 -24.53 -19.96 19.81
N ILE A 420 -25.51 -20.70 19.27
CA ILE A 420 -26.89 -20.70 19.75
C ILE A 420 -26.96 -21.16 21.22
N ASP A 421 -26.23 -22.20 21.61
CA ASP A 421 -26.17 -22.65 23.01
C ASP A 421 -25.68 -21.53 23.94
N ARG A 422 -24.58 -20.87 23.56
CA ARG A 422 -24.05 -19.72 24.32
C ARG A 422 -25.03 -18.56 24.42
N LEU A 423 -25.72 -18.22 23.34
CA LEU A 423 -26.61 -17.06 23.31
C LEU A 423 -27.98 -17.31 23.98
N THR A 424 -28.37 -18.58 24.13
CA THR A 424 -29.63 -19.00 24.77
C THR A 424 -29.46 -19.45 26.22
N ALA A 425 -28.22 -19.58 26.71
CA ALA A 425 -27.94 -20.04 28.06
C ALA A 425 -28.52 -19.13 29.17
N GLY A 426 -28.97 -19.77 30.26
CA GLY A 426 -29.42 -19.09 31.48
C GLY A 426 -30.64 -18.19 31.28
N ALA A 427 -30.77 -17.15 32.12
CA ALA A 427 -31.91 -16.24 32.10
C ALA A 427 -32.02 -15.43 30.79
N ALA A 428 -30.94 -15.31 30.01
CA ALA A 428 -30.93 -14.59 28.74
C ALA A 428 -31.84 -15.26 27.70
N GLY A 429 -31.94 -16.59 27.68
CA GLY A 429 -32.77 -17.33 26.73
C GLY A 429 -34.27 -17.08 26.87
N SER A 430 -34.72 -16.61 28.04
CA SER A 430 -36.13 -16.33 28.32
C SER A 430 -36.51 -14.85 28.16
N GLN A 431 -35.56 -13.99 27.79
CA GLN A 431 -35.83 -12.55 27.59
C GLN A 431 -36.65 -12.32 26.31
N ALA A 432 -37.59 -11.37 26.39
CA ALA A 432 -38.38 -10.94 25.24
C ALA A 432 -37.45 -10.39 24.13
N GLY A 433 -37.74 -10.74 22.87
CA GLY A 433 -36.94 -10.32 21.71
C GLY A 433 -35.60 -11.06 21.53
N ARG A 434 -35.21 -11.95 22.46
CA ARG A 434 -33.93 -12.69 22.37
C ARG A 434 -33.85 -13.56 21.12
N THR A 435 -34.96 -14.13 20.67
CA THR A 435 -35.01 -14.97 19.46
C THR A 435 -34.52 -14.21 18.23
N ALA A 436 -34.95 -12.97 18.04
CA ALA A 436 -34.48 -12.11 16.95
C ALA A 436 -32.97 -11.82 17.03
N VAL A 437 -32.46 -11.60 18.25
CA VAL A 437 -31.01 -11.37 18.48
C VAL A 437 -30.19 -12.61 18.11
N VAL A 438 -30.62 -13.80 18.54
CA VAL A 438 -29.91 -15.05 18.24
C VAL A 438 -29.91 -15.35 16.73
N ILE A 439 -31.05 -15.14 16.06
CA ILE A 439 -31.14 -15.32 14.59
C ILE A 439 -30.23 -14.30 13.88
N THR A 440 -30.25 -13.03 14.30
CA THR A 440 -29.41 -11.97 13.73
C THR A 440 -27.92 -12.31 13.87
N ALA A 441 -27.49 -12.71 15.08
CA ALA A 441 -26.11 -13.08 15.33
C ALA A 441 -25.68 -14.30 14.50
N SER A 442 -26.52 -15.33 14.45
CA SER A 442 -26.26 -16.55 13.65
C SER A 442 -26.15 -16.22 12.16
N CYS A 443 -27.03 -15.36 11.65
CA CYS A 443 -26.98 -14.87 10.28
C CYS A 443 -25.69 -14.12 9.98
N ALA A 444 -25.31 -13.19 10.86
CA ALA A 444 -24.12 -12.38 10.68
C ALA A 444 -22.83 -13.21 10.70
N THR A 445 -22.79 -14.26 11.53
CA THR A 445 -21.65 -15.20 11.57
C THR A 445 -21.46 -15.92 10.24
N VAL A 446 -22.53 -16.33 9.57
CA VAL A 446 -22.41 -16.99 8.25
C VAL A 446 -22.08 -15.97 7.16
N LEU A 447 -22.81 -14.85 7.12
CA LEU A 447 -22.67 -13.86 6.06
C LEU A 447 -21.42 -12.97 6.18
N GLY A 448 -20.79 -12.93 7.35
CA GLY A 448 -19.49 -12.29 7.57
C GLY A 448 -18.31 -13.24 7.53
N SER A 449 -18.51 -14.50 7.12
CA SER A 449 -17.46 -15.52 7.07
C SER A 449 -16.70 -15.53 5.75
N ALA A 450 -15.63 -16.33 5.67
CA ALA A 450 -14.90 -16.57 4.44
C ALA A 450 -15.80 -17.10 3.29
N ALA A 451 -16.88 -17.81 3.60
CA ALA A 451 -17.79 -18.38 2.60
C ALA A 451 -18.47 -17.31 1.72
N THR A 452 -18.64 -16.10 2.24
CA THR A 452 -19.22 -14.96 1.51
C THR A 452 -18.18 -13.92 1.10
N LEU A 453 -16.97 -14.01 1.61
CA LEU A 453 -15.91 -13.03 1.40
C LEU A 453 -14.90 -13.46 0.33
N VAL A 454 -14.55 -14.74 0.28
CA VAL A 454 -13.56 -15.30 -0.64
C VAL A 454 -14.22 -15.60 -1.99
N GLN A 455 -13.54 -15.29 -3.10
CA GLN A 455 -14.01 -15.57 -4.46
C GLN A 455 -12.97 -16.25 -5.32
#